data_AF-A0A5K3EZA0-F1
#
_entry.id   AF-A0A5K3EZA0-F1
#
_cell.length_a   1.000
_cell.length_b   1.000
_cell.length_c   1.000
_cell.angle_alpha   90.00
_cell.angle_beta   90.00
_cell.angle_gamma   90.00
#
_symmetry.space_group_name_H-M   'P 1'
#
loop_
_entity.id
_entity.type
_entity.pdbx_description
1 polymer ?
#
loop_
_entity_poly.entity_id
_entity_poly.type
_entity_poly.pdbx_seq_one_letter_code
_entity_poly.pdbx_strand_id
1 'polypeptide(L)'
;MASSFLSGTQYSVPVASSASQIGEAASSIASAQEQGRLSRRNLVEVFRKFRNSAPEEVKKAAASVLKCFQTEIDNLTARSQNAEDAFIQVYQRLVEMPDPSLALSEAEALSKHAQRASDLTSENAKLREAVNELKAEVIAARSNESLLKTAQARIAELEESSARSIEAHQKKLEEKFEEREKEVALLVSEANTRASEADSRVRSLVEALHAAQSQVFDLQSNLEEVKAGK
;
A
#
# COMPACT_ATOMS: atom_id res chain seq x y z
N MET A 1 -0.76 -12.14 19.28
CA MET A 1 -1.63 -12.94 20.18
C MET A 1 -3.08 -12.63 19.83
N ALA A 2 -3.96 -13.62 19.90
CA ALA A 2 -5.40 -13.59 19.60
C ALA A 2 -5.80 -13.81 18.13
N SER A 3 -5.56 -15.02 17.61
CA SER A 3 -6.35 -15.58 16.50
C SER A 3 -6.20 -17.10 16.44
N SER A 4 -6.89 -17.82 17.32
CA SER A 4 -6.98 -19.30 17.27
C SER A 4 -8.01 -19.85 18.26
N PHE A 5 -9.23 -19.29 18.28
CA PHE A 5 -10.34 -19.83 19.09
C PHE A 5 -11.63 -19.86 18.28
N LEU A 6 -11.59 -20.50 17.12
CA LEU A 6 -12.78 -21.03 16.46
C LEU A 6 -12.43 -22.45 15.99
N SER A 7 -12.02 -23.28 16.96
CA SER A 7 -12.09 -24.72 16.79
C SER A 7 -13.57 -25.06 16.68
N GLY A 8 -13.96 -25.58 15.52
CA GLY A 8 -15.32 -26.04 15.28
C GLY A 8 -15.72 -27.08 16.29
N THR A 9 -16.42 -26.65 17.35
CA THR A 9 -17.39 -27.51 18.00
C THR A 9 -18.60 -27.53 17.10
N GLN A 10 -18.56 -28.47 16.16
CA GLN A 10 -19.72 -29.03 15.51
C GLN A 10 -20.67 -29.46 16.64
N TYR A 11 -21.61 -28.59 17.03
CA TYR A 11 -22.72 -28.92 17.90
C TYR A 11 -23.67 -29.83 17.10
N SER A 12 -23.20 -31.04 16.79
CA SER A 12 -24.07 -32.16 16.47
C SER A 12 -24.63 -32.68 17.79
N VAL A 13 -25.45 -31.86 18.45
CA VAL A 13 -26.42 -32.40 19.39
C VAL A 13 -27.55 -32.88 18.50
N PRO A 14 -27.91 -34.17 18.47
CA PRO A 14 -28.99 -34.66 17.64
C PRO A 14 -30.31 -34.17 18.24
N VAL A 15 -30.66 -32.91 17.96
CA VAL A 15 -31.92 -32.26 18.36
C VAL A 15 -33.12 -33.12 17.94
N ALA A 16 -33.00 -33.81 16.80
CA ALA A 16 -33.98 -34.78 16.32
C ALA A 16 -34.17 -35.99 17.25
N SER A 17 -33.09 -36.50 17.87
CA SER A 17 -33.16 -37.64 18.80
C SER A 17 -33.83 -37.23 20.11
N SER A 18 -33.51 -36.05 20.64
CA SER A 18 -34.14 -35.51 21.85
C SER A 18 -35.61 -35.13 21.61
N ALA A 19 -35.95 -34.54 20.47
CA ALA A 19 -37.34 -34.23 20.12
C ALA A 19 -38.20 -35.50 19.97
N SER A 20 -37.63 -36.56 19.38
CA SER A 20 -38.30 -37.87 19.27
C SER A 20 -38.59 -38.48 20.65
N GLN A 21 -37.61 -38.47 21.56
CA GLN A 21 -37.78 -39.00 22.92
C GLN A 21 -38.85 -38.23 23.71
N ILE A 22 -38.92 -36.91 23.57
CA ILE A 22 -39.95 -36.10 24.23
C ILE A 22 -41.33 -36.37 23.62
N GLY A 23 -41.42 -36.57 22.31
CA GLY A 23 -42.65 -36.98 21.64
C GLY A 23 -43.17 -38.36 22.10
N GLU A 24 -42.26 -39.33 22.28
CA GLU A 24 -42.60 -40.63 22.85
C GLU A 24 -43.11 -40.51 24.30
N ALA A 25 -42.46 -39.67 25.12
CA ALA A 25 -42.92 -39.37 26.48
C ALA A 25 -44.32 -38.70 26.49
N ALA A 26 -44.59 -37.78 25.56
CA ALA A 26 -45.91 -37.16 25.41
C ALA A 26 -47.01 -38.19 25.08
N SER A 27 -46.72 -39.11 24.15
CA SER A 27 -47.63 -40.19 23.78
C SER A 27 -47.89 -41.15 24.96
N SER A 28 -46.84 -41.48 25.71
CA SER A 28 -46.94 -42.32 26.91
C SER A 28 -47.80 -41.67 28.00
N ILE A 29 -47.64 -40.36 28.24
CA ILE A 29 -48.46 -39.59 29.18
C ILE A 29 -49.93 -39.60 28.76
N ALA A 30 -50.23 -39.36 27.48
CA ALA A 30 -51.60 -39.40 26.97
C ALA A 30 -52.26 -40.78 27.18
N SER A 31 -51.51 -41.86 26.96
CA SER A 31 -51.97 -43.23 27.23
C SER A 31 -52.21 -43.48 28.72
N ALA A 32 -51.30 -43.03 29.59
CA ALA A 32 -51.41 -43.15 31.03
C ALA A 32 -52.61 -42.37 31.59
N GLN A 33 -52.89 -41.18 31.05
CA GLN A 33 -54.04 -40.36 31.45
C GLN A 33 -55.37 -41.07 31.15
N GLU A 34 -55.51 -41.67 29.96
CA GLU A 34 -56.72 -42.41 29.59
C GLU A 34 -56.90 -43.67 30.45
N GLN A 35 -55.83 -44.41 30.72
CA GLN A 35 -55.86 -45.57 31.62
C GLN A 35 -56.22 -45.16 33.07
N GLY A 36 -55.66 -44.05 33.56
CA GLY A 36 -55.99 -43.46 34.86
C GLY A 36 -57.47 -43.06 34.98
N ARG A 37 -58.02 -42.49 33.90
CA ARG A 37 -59.44 -42.12 33.83
C ARG A 37 -60.37 -43.33 33.88
N LEU A 38 -60.03 -44.40 33.15
CA LEU A 38 -60.79 -45.66 33.16
C LEU A 38 -60.71 -46.37 34.52
N SER A 39 -59.51 -46.46 35.11
CA SER A 39 -59.31 -47.10 36.41
C SER A 39 -60.04 -46.35 37.53
N ARG A 40 -60.03 -45.01 37.52
CA ARG A 40 -60.81 -44.19 38.45
C ARG A 40 -62.30 -44.40 38.32
N ARG A 41 -62.84 -44.51 37.09
CA ARG A 41 -64.26 -44.83 36.87
C ARG A 41 -64.64 -46.17 37.50
N ASN A 42 -63.84 -47.21 37.25
CA ASN A 42 -64.06 -48.54 37.82
C ASN A 42 -64.00 -48.50 39.36
N LEU A 43 -63.05 -47.75 39.93
CA LEU A 43 -62.92 -47.61 41.38
C LEU A 43 -64.17 -46.97 42.00
N VAL A 44 -64.73 -45.93 41.38
CA VAL A 44 -65.98 -45.29 41.83
C VAL A 44 -67.16 -46.28 41.79
N GLU A 45 -67.24 -47.13 40.78
CA GLU A 45 -68.27 -48.16 40.68
C GLU A 45 -68.13 -49.23 41.79
N VAL A 46 -66.92 -49.72 42.03
CA VAL A 46 -66.63 -50.68 43.11
C VAL A 46 -66.97 -50.06 44.47
N PHE A 47 -66.58 -48.81 44.70
CA PHE A 47 -66.88 -48.08 45.93
C PHE A 47 -68.39 -47.92 46.16
N ARG A 48 -69.14 -47.57 45.09
CA ARG A 48 -70.60 -47.46 45.16
C ARG A 48 -71.26 -48.80 45.48
N LYS A 49 -70.78 -49.90 44.88
CA LYS A 49 -71.26 -51.26 45.19
C LYS A 49 -71.03 -51.60 46.66
N PHE A 50 -69.80 -51.41 47.16
CA PHE A 50 -69.47 -51.64 48.58
C PHE A 50 -70.38 -50.84 49.52
N ARG A 51 -70.57 -49.54 49.25
CA ARG A 51 -71.42 -48.67 50.08
C ARG A 51 -72.88 -49.15 50.14
N ASN A 52 -73.38 -49.75 49.06
CA ASN A 52 -74.76 -50.19 48.94
C ASN A 52 -74.98 -51.62 49.47
N SER A 53 -73.97 -52.49 49.44
CA SER A 53 -74.10 -53.91 49.81
C SER A 53 -73.54 -54.28 51.19
N ALA A 54 -72.67 -53.46 51.78
CA ALA A 54 -72.04 -53.78 53.06
C ALA A 54 -73.00 -53.66 54.27
N PRO A 55 -72.76 -54.38 55.38
CA PRO A 55 -73.45 -54.15 56.66
C PRO A 55 -73.12 -52.78 57.28
N GLU A 56 -74.05 -52.18 58.03
CA GLU A 56 -73.87 -50.82 58.60
C GLU A 56 -72.69 -50.68 59.57
N GLU A 57 -72.41 -51.71 60.37
CA GLU A 57 -71.26 -51.74 61.29
C GLU A 57 -69.93 -51.65 60.52
N VAL A 58 -69.84 -52.37 59.39
CA VAL A 58 -68.67 -52.36 58.50
C VAL A 58 -68.54 -51.00 57.79
N LYS A 59 -69.66 -50.41 57.35
CA LYS A 59 -69.64 -49.06 56.75
C LYS A 59 -69.12 -48.03 57.75
N LYS A 60 -69.57 -48.10 59.01
CA LYS A 60 -69.16 -47.17 60.06
C LYS A 60 -67.67 -47.29 60.40
N ALA A 61 -67.15 -48.51 60.49
CA ALA A 61 -65.73 -48.77 60.71
C ALA A 61 -64.85 -48.33 59.51
N ALA A 62 -65.32 -48.57 58.28
CA ALA A 62 -64.59 -48.24 57.06
C ALA A 62 -64.66 -46.75 56.68
N ALA A 63 -65.67 -46.00 57.15
CA ALA A 63 -65.95 -44.64 56.70
C ALA A 63 -64.74 -43.68 56.81
N SER A 64 -64.03 -43.70 57.93
CA SER A 64 -62.86 -42.83 58.12
C SER A 64 -61.71 -43.22 57.18
N VAL A 65 -61.46 -44.52 57.02
CA VAL A 65 -60.39 -45.06 56.17
C VAL A 65 -60.67 -44.72 54.70
N LEU A 66 -61.89 -44.98 54.24
CA LEU A 66 -62.34 -44.68 52.88
C LEU A 66 -62.26 -43.18 52.58
N LYS A 67 -62.57 -42.31 53.55
CA LYS A 67 -62.41 -40.86 53.39
C LYS A 67 -60.94 -40.45 53.24
N CYS A 68 -60.03 -41.02 54.02
CA CYS A 68 -58.60 -40.74 53.88
C CYS A 68 -58.05 -41.23 52.53
N PHE A 69 -58.43 -42.43 52.08
CA PHE A 69 -58.05 -42.94 50.75
C PHE A 69 -58.59 -42.06 49.62
N GLN A 70 -59.84 -41.62 49.72
CA GLN A 70 -60.43 -40.71 48.73
C GLN A 70 -59.64 -39.40 48.63
N THR A 71 -59.34 -38.76 49.76
CA THR A 71 -58.54 -37.53 49.80
C THR A 71 -57.15 -37.73 49.18
N GLU A 72 -56.47 -38.84 49.49
CA GLU A 72 -55.15 -39.13 48.93
C GLU A 72 -55.20 -39.38 47.42
N ILE A 73 -56.21 -40.12 46.94
CA ILE A 73 -56.41 -40.35 45.50
C ILE A 73 -56.70 -39.03 44.77
N ASP A 74 -57.53 -38.15 45.34
CA ASP A 74 -57.83 -36.86 44.74
C ASP A 74 -56.60 -35.94 44.70
N ASN A 75 -55.80 -35.91 45.79
CA ASN A 75 -54.53 -35.20 45.84
C ASN A 75 -53.52 -35.72 44.82
N LEU A 76 -53.36 -37.05 44.73
CA LEU A 76 -52.47 -37.68 43.76
C LEU A 76 -52.92 -37.39 42.32
N THR A 77 -54.23 -37.44 42.06
CA THR A 77 -54.80 -37.11 40.75
C THR A 77 -54.53 -35.65 40.39
N ALA A 78 -54.74 -34.72 41.31
CA ALA A 78 -54.46 -33.31 41.08
C ALA A 78 -52.97 -33.06 40.81
N ARG A 79 -52.08 -33.71 41.56
CA ARG A 79 -50.62 -33.61 41.33
C ARG A 79 -50.20 -34.21 39.99
N SER A 80 -50.77 -35.35 39.60
CA SER A 80 -50.51 -35.99 38.30
C SER A 80 -50.96 -35.10 37.15
N GLN A 81 -52.21 -34.63 37.20
CA GLN A 81 -52.76 -33.74 36.17
C GLN A 81 -51.93 -32.47 36.01
N ASN A 82 -51.53 -31.84 37.12
CA ASN A 82 -50.67 -30.65 37.06
C ASN A 82 -49.31 -30.93 36.41
N ALA A 83 -48.70 -32.09 36.68
CA ALA A 83 -47.42 -32.47 36.09
C ALA A 83 -47.56 -32.80 34.58
N GLU A 84 -48.64 -33.49 34.22
CA GLU A 84 -48.97 -33.83 32.83
C GLU A 84 -49.27 -32.56 32.01
N ASP A 85 -50.07 -31.63 32.55
CA ASP A 85 -50.39 -30.36 31.92
C ASP A 85 -49.14 -29.48 31.73
N ALA A 86 -48.27 -29.42 32.74
CA ALA A 86 -46.99 -28.70 32.64
C ALA A 86 -46.07 -29.31 31.57
N PHE A 87 -46.01 -30.64 31.50
CA PHE A 87 -45.23 -31.33 30.48
C PHE A 87 -45.76 -31.04 29.07
N ILE A 88 -47.07 -31.15 28.86
CA ILE A 88 -47.71 -30.89 27.56
C ILE A 88 -47.48 -29.44 27.12
N GLN A 89 -47.61 -28.47 28.04
CA GLN A 89 -47.32 -27.06 27.75
C GLN A 89 -45.88 -26.84 27.27
N VAL A 90 -44.90 -27.45 27.95
CA VAL A 90 -43.49 -27.37 27.54
C VAL A 90 -43.26 -28.06 26.20
N TYR A 91 -43.84 -29.23 25.99
CA TYR A 91 -43.72 -29.98 24.74
C TYR A 91 -44.30 -29.20 23.55
N GLN A 92 -45.50 -28.62 23.68
CA GLN A 92 -46.11 -27.80 22.63
C GLN A 92 -45.23 -26.62 22.26
N ARG A 93 -44.71 -25.89 23.25
CA ARG A 93 -43.78 -24.78 23.03
C ARG A 93 -42.53 -25.24 22.29
N LEU A 94 -41.99 -26.40 22.63
CA LEU A 94 -40.77 -26.93 22.02
C LEU A 94 -40.98 -27.32 20.55
N VAL A 95 -42.13 -27.93 20.21
CA VAL A 95 -42.46 -28.36 18.84
C VAL A 95 -42.84 -27.18 17.94
N GLU A 96 -43.44 -26.13 18.50
CA GLU A 96 -43.80 -24.91 17.77
C GLU A 96 -42.60 -24.00 17.48
N MET A 97 -41.44 -24.21 18.13
CA MET A 97 -40.27 -23.39 17.85
C MET A 97 -39.75 -23.64 16.43
N PRO A 98 -39.51 -22.59 15.64
CA PRO A 98 -38.90 -22.72 14.33
C PRO A 98 -37.49 -23.31 14.45
N ASP A 99 -37.07 -24.04 13.41
CA ASP A 99 -35.73 -24.64 13.37
C ASP A 99 -34.65 -23.56 13.51
N PRO A 100 -33.83 -23.59 14.59
CA PRO A 100 -32.80 -22.59 14.81
C PRO A 100 -31.65 -22.67 13.79
N SER A 101 -31.50 -23.79 13.08
CA SER A 101 -30.42 -23.98 12.11
C SER A 101 -30.50 -22.99 10.95
N LEU A 102 -31.71 -22.62 10.51
CA LEU A 102 -31.93 -21.67 9.42
C LEU A 102 -31.47 -20.27 9.82
N ALA A 103 -31.92 -19.78 10.98
CA ALA A 103 -31.54 -18.46 11.49
C ALA A 103 -30.03 -18.38 11.77
N LEU A 104 -29.42 -19.45 12.28
CA LEU A 104 -27.98 -19.52 12.49
C LEU A 104 -27.21 -19.48 11.16
N SER A 105 -27.66 -20.21 10.14
CA SER A 105 -27.03 -20.19 8.82
C SER A 105 -27.10 -18.81 8.17
N GLU A 106 -28.23 -18.12 8.27
CA GLU A 106 -28.38 -16.75 7.81
C GLU A 106 -27.48 -15.78 8.57
N ALA A 107 -27.39 -15.91 9.90
CA ALA A 107 -26.51 -15.09 10.73
C ALA A 107 -25.03 -15.31 10.37
N GLU A 108 -24.61 -16.55 10.11
CA GLU A 108 -23.26 -16.86 9.63
C GLU A 108 -22.99 -16.25 8.25
N ALA A 109 -23.96 -16.31 7.33
CA ALA A 109 -23.84 -15.71 6.01
C ALA A 109 -23.70 -14.17 6.11
N LEU A 110 -24.55 -13.53 6.91
CA LEU A 110 -24.50 -12.09 7.18
C LEU A 110 -23.18 -11.68 7.82
N SER A 111 -22.66 -12.46 8.77
CA SER A 111 -21.35 -12.22 9.40
C SER A 111 -20.22 -12.26 8.37
N LYS A 112 -20.21 -13.28 7.48
CA LYS A 112 -19.24 -13.36 6.38
C LYS A 112 -19.36 -12.19 5.40
N HIS A 113 -20.58 -11.75 5.10
CA HIS A 113 -20.82 -10.59 4.25
C HIS A 113 -20.32 -9.28 4.89
N ALA A 114 -20.59 -9.10 6.19
CA ALA A 114 -20.11 -7.93 6.94
C ALA A 114 -18.57 -7.88 6.98
N GLN A 115 -17.91 -9.01 7.21
CA GLN A 115 -16.45 -9.08 7.18
C GLN A 115 -15.89 -8.67 5.81
N ARG A 116 -16.42 -9.25 4.72
CA ARG A 116 -16.01 -8.90 3.35
C ARG A 116 -16.23 -7.42 3.03
N ALA A 117 -17.35 -6.85 3.47
CA ALA A 117 -17.64 -5.43 3.26
C ALA A 117 -16.61 -4.52 3.99
N SER A 118 -16.23 -4.90 5.21
CA SER A 118 -15.17 -4.20 5.96
C SER A 118 -13.82 -4.27 5.24
N ASP A 119 -13.44 -5.46 4.77
CA ASP A 119 -12.18 -5.67 4.04
C ASP A 119 -12.13 -4.83 2.76
N LEU A 120 -13.19 -4.86 1.95
CA LEU A 120 -13.31 -4.06 0.73
C LEU A 120 -13.29 -2.55 1.02
N THR A 121 -13.90 -2.10 2.12
CA THR A 121 -13.89 -0.68 2.50
C THR A 121 -12.48 -0.21 2.86
N SER A 122 -11.73 -1.03 3.61
CA SER A 122 -10.33 -0.77 3.97
C SER A 122 -9.43 -0.72 2.73
N GLU A 123 -9.60 -1.67 1.81
CA GLU A 123 -8.85 -1.69 0.55
C GLU A 123 -9.17 -0.47 -0.32
N ASN A 124 -10.46 -0.10 -0.43
CA ASN A 124 -10.86 1.09 -1.20
C ASN A 124 -10.24 2.37 -0.63
N ALA A 125 -10.16 2.50 0.70
CA ALA A 125 -9.51 3.64 1.35
C ALA A 125 -8.02 3.73 0.97
N LYS A 126 -7.28 2.61 1.06
CA LYS A 126 -5.86 2.54 0.68
C LYS A 126 -5.64 2.84 -0.80
N LEU A 127 -6.50 2.32 -1.67
CA LEU A 127 -6.42 2.61 -3.11
C LEU A 127 -6.66 4.09 -3.40
N ARG A 128 -7.60 4.74 -2.70
CA ARG A 128 -7.83 6.19 -2.85
C ARG A 128 -6.63 7.00 -2.39
N GLU A 129 -5.99 6.61 -1.30
CA GLU A 129 -4.76 7.24 -0.80
C GLU A 129 -3.63 7.12 -1.83
N ALA A 130 -3.33 5.91 -2.32
CA ALA A 130 -2.33 5.68 -3.34
C ALA A 130 -2.60 6.47 -4.64
N VAL A 131 -3.88 6.56 -5.06
CA VAL A 131 -4.26 7.38 -6.23
C VAL A 131 -3.98 8.87 -5.99
N ASN A 132 -4.22 9.38 -4.78
CA ASN A 132 -3.96 10.78 -4.46
C ASN A 132 -2.46 11.08 -4.42
N GLU A 133 -1.66 10.17 -3.86
CA GLU A 133 -0.20 10.28 -3.84
C GLU A 133 0.37 10.28 -5.26
N LEU A 134 -0.02 9.32 -6.10
CA LEU A 134 0.42 9.26 -7.50
C LEU A 134 0.01 10.50 -8.29
N LYS A 135 -1.19 11.05 -8.05
CA LYS A 135 -1.60 12.31 -8.68
C LYS A 135 -0.69 13.47 -8.27
N ALA A 136 -0.33 13.57 -6.98
CA ALA A 136 0.58 14.60 -6.50
C ALA A 136 1.97 14.43 -7.13
N GLU A 137 2.47 13.20 -7.23
CA GLU A 137 3.75 12.89 -7.86
C GLU A 137 3.76 13.26 -9.35
N VAL A 138 2.68 12.99 -10.09
CA VAL A 138 2.54 13.38 -11.49
C VAL A 138 2.55 14.91 -11.66
N ILE A 139 1.89 15.65 -10.76
CA ILE A 139 1.91 17.12 -10.79
C ILE A 139 3.34 17.64 -10.55
N ALA A 140 4.02 17.09 -9.55
CA ALA A 140 5.41 17.46 -9.24
C ALA A 140 6.36 17.15 -10.41
N ALA A 141 6.22 15.96 -11.02
CA ALA A 141 7.03 15.55 -12.17
C ALA A 141 6.85 16.49 -13.38
N ARG A 142 5.62 16.92 -13.68
CA ARG A 142 5.34 17.89 -14.75
C ARG A 142 5.96 19.26 -14.47
N SER A 143 5.91 19.72 -13.22
CA SER A 143 6.56 20.97 -12.82
C SER A 143 8.09 20.87 -13.01
N ASN A 144 8.68 19.76 -12.56
CA ASN A 144 10.11 19.52 -12.72
C ASN A 144 10.52 19.42 -14.20
N GLU A 145 9.70 18.81 -15.05
CA GLU A 145 9.96 18.76 -16.50
C GLU A 145 9.99 20.17 -17.13
N SER A 146 9.09 21.07 -16.70
CA SER A 146 9.09 22.47 -17.16
C SER A 146 10.34 23.23 -16.71
N LEU A 147 10.79 23.00 -15.47
CA LEU A 147 12.01 23.60 -14.95
C LEU A 147 13.23 23.08 -15.71
N LEU A 148 13.28 21.77 -15.99
CA LEU A 148 14.36 21.14 -16.74
C LEU A 148 14.47 21.69 -18.16
N LYS A 149 13.35 21.85 -18.87
CA LYS A 149 13.34 22.49 -20.21
C LYS A 149 13.85 23.93 -20.17
N THR A 150 13.46 24.69 -19.15
CA THR A 150 13.92 26.08 -18.95
C THR A 150 15.43 26.14 -18.69
N ALA A 151 15.93 25.25 -17.82
CA ALA A 151 17.36 25.15 -17.53
C ALA A 151 18.17 24.74 -18.77
N GLN A 152 17.68 23.78 -19.56
CA GLN A 152 18.31 23.35 -20.81
C GLN A 152 18.37 24.49 -21.84
N ALA A 153 17.29 25.24 -22.01
CA ALA A 153 17.28 26.41 -22.90
C ALA A 153 18.30 27.47 -22.45
N ARG A 154 18.42 27.71 -21.14
CA ARG A 154 19.40 28.65 -20.60
C ARG A 154 20.85 28.20 -20.79
N ILE A 155 21.11 26.90 -20.65
CA ILE A 155 22.43 26.33 -20.92
C ILE A 155 22.80 26.52 -22.40
N ALA A 156 21.89 26.18 -23.32
CA ALA A 156 22.12 26.35 -24.75
C ALA A 156 22.40 27.83 -25.13
N GLU A 157 21.65 28.76 -24.54
CA GLU A 157 21.87 30.21 -24.75
C GLU A 157 23.25 30.66 -24.23
N LEU A 158 23.66 30.18 -23.05
CA LEU A 158 24.98 30.48 -22.48
C LEU A 158 26.10 29.89 -23.34
N GLU A 159 25.95 28.64 -23.79
CA GLU A 159 26.91 27.97 -24.67
C GLU A 159 27.07 28.74 -26.00
N GLU A 160 25.97 29.15 -26.63
CA GLU A 160 25.99 29.94 -27.86
C GLU A 160 26.64 31.31 -27.64
N SER A 161 26.29 32.01 -26.56
CA SER A 161 26.88 33.30 -26.23
C SER A 161 28.40 33.21 -25.99
N SER A 162 28.83 32.13 -25.32
CA SER A 162 30.24 31.83 -25.06
C SER A 162 30.99 31.55 -26.37
N ALA A 163 30.41 30.72 -27.25
CA ALA A 163 30.99 30.41 -28.55
C ALA A 163 31.18 31.68 -29.41
N ARG A 164 30.15 32.55 -29.49
CA ARG A 164 30.25 33.84 -30.19
C ARG A 164 31.31 34.76 -29.60
N SER A 165 31.43 34.78 -28.27
CA SER A 165 32.45 35.57 -27.57
C SER A 165 33.86 35.07 -27.90
N ILE A 166 34.08 33.75 -27.85
CA ILE A 166 35.34 33.11 -28.21
C ILE A 166 35.71 33.42 -29.67
N GLU A 167 34.77 33.26 -30.60
CA GLU A 167 35.00 33.55 -32.02
C GLU A 167 35.35 35.03 -32.25
N ALA A 168 34.62 35.96 -31.61
CA ALA A 168 34.92 37.38 -31.70
C ALA A 168 36.30 37.73 -31.10
N HIS A 169 36.68 37.09 -30.00
CA HIS A 169 38.01 37.24 -29.41
C HIS A 169 39.11 36.69 -30.30
N GLN A 170 38.88 35.54 -30.93
CA GLN A 170 39.83 34.87 -31.81
C GLN A 170 40.08 35.70 -33.08
N LYS A 171 39.02 36.20 -33.72
CA LYS A 171 39.13 37.11 -34.87
C LYS A 171 39.90 38.39 -34.54
N LYS A 172 39.61 39.02 -33.40
CA LYS A 172 40.36 40.20 -32.93
C LYS A 172 41.85 39.89 -32.69
N LEU A 173 42.15 38.68 -32.25
CA LEU A 173 43.52 38.25 -32.02
C LEU A 173 44.25 38.03 -33.35
N GLU A 174 43.60 37.39 -34.32
CA GLU A 174 44.10 37.22 -35.69
C GLU A 174 44.36 38.58 -36.37
N GLU A 175 43.42 39.52 -36.31
CA GLU A 175 43.59 40.87 -36.85
C GLU A 175 44.83 41.58 -36.25
N LYS A 176 45.02 41.46 -34.93
CA LYS A 176 46.21 42.01 -34.25
C LYS A 176 47.50 41.30 -34.65
N PHE A 177 47.47 39.99 -34.84
CA PHE A 177 48.63 39.23 -35.30
C PHE A 177 49.01 39.63 -36.73
N GLU A 178 48.04 39.74 -37.65
CA GLU A 178 48.30 40.21 -39.01
C GLU A 178 48.85 41.64 -39.06
N GLU A 179 48.33 42.54 -38.21
CA GLU A 179 48.83 43.91 -38.11
C GLU A 179 50.28 43.93 -37.62
N ARG A 180 50.61 43.13 -36.60
CA ARG A 180 51.98 42.96 -36.11
C ARG A 180 52.90 42.32 -37.13
N GLU A 181 52.45 41.32 -37.89
CA GLU A 181 53.24 40.72 -38.96
C GLU A 181 53.57 41.73 -40.06
N LYS A 182 52.59 42.57 -40.47
CA LYS A 182 52.83 43.65 -41.44
C LYS A 182 53.81 44.68 -40.91
N GLU A 183 53.68 45.08 -39.65
CA GLU A 183 54.60 46.02 -38.99
C GLU A 183 56.03 45.46 -38.95
N VAL A 184 56.19 44.19 -38.55
CA VAL A 184 57.49 43.50 -38.54
C VAL A 184 58.07 43.38 -39.94
N ALA A 185 57.26 43.03 -40.95
CA ALA A 185 57.71 42.92 -42.34
C ALA A 185 58.22 44.26 -42.89
N LEU A 186 57.54 45.36 -42.59
CA LEU A 186 57.98 46.72 -42.93
C LEU A 186 59.31 47.06 -42.26
N LEU A 187 59.43 46.82 -40.95
CA LEU A 187 60.68 47.07 -40.22
C LEU A 187 61.85 46.24 -40.76
N VAL A 188 61.62 44.98 -41.12
CA VAL A 188 62.64 44.12 -41.76
C VAL A 188 63.03 44.66 -43.13
N SER A 189 62.08 45.13 -43.94
CA SER A 189 62.36 45.75 -45.23
C SER A 189 63.21 47.02 -45.08
N GLU A 190 62.85 47.91 -44.15
CA GLU A 190 63.62 49.12 -43.86
C GLU A 190 65.03 48.81 -43.30
N ALA A 191 65.15 47.79 -42.45
CA ALA A 191 66.45 47.36 -41.95
C ALA A 191 67.33 46.82 -43.08
N ASN A 192 66.76 46.05 -44.01
CA ASN A 192 67.48 45.53 -45.18
C ASN A 192 67.91 46.66 -46.14
N THR A 193 67.07 47.67 -46.40
CA THR A 193 67.47 48.81 -47.24
C THR A 193 68.58 49.61 -46.60
N ARG A 194 68.49 49.92 -45.30
CA ARG A 194 69.58 50.59 -44.56
C ARG A 194 70.87 49.77 -44.56
N ALA A 195 70.79 48.46 -44.38
CA ALA A 195 71.95 47.58 -44.44
C ALA A 195 72.61 47.63 -45.82
N SER A 196 71.82 47.57 -46.90
CA SER A 196 72.32 47.69 -48.28
C SER A 196 72.98 49.05 -48.56
N GLU A 197 72.36 50.14 -48.09
CA GLU A 197 72.95 51.48 -48.17
C GLU A 197 74.27 51.56 -47.40
N ALA A 198 74.31 51.04 -46.17
CA ALA A 198 75.52 51.00 -45.36
C ALA A 198 76.62 50.19 -46.05
N ASP A 199 76.30 49.02 -46.61
CA ASP A 199 77.24 48.21 -47.38
C ASP A 199 77.77 48.96 -48.60
N SER A 200 76.92 49.70 -49.32
CA SER A 200 77.35 50.51 -50.48
C SER A 200 78.30 51.64 -50.06
N ARG A 201 78.04 52.29 -48.92
CA ARG A 201 78.93 53.32 -48.34
C ARG A 201 80.26 52.71 -47.91
N VAL A 202 80.24 51.55 -47.26
CA VAL A 202 81.45 50.81 -46.87
C VAL A 202 82.26 50.46 -48.10
N ARG A 203 81.64 49.94 -49.17
CA ARG A 203 82.35 49.66 -50.45
C ARG A 203 83.00 50.92 -51.03
N SER A 204 82.25 52.02 -51.12
CA SER A 204 82.78 53.30 -51.62
C SER A 204 83.94 53.82 -50.76
N LEU A 205 83.84 53.72 -49.43
CA LEU A 205 84.93 54.09 -48.52
C LEU A 205 86.16 53.18 -48.67
N VAL A 206 85.96 51.88 -48.87
CA VAL A 206 87.04 50.92 -49.14
C VAL A 206 87.72 51.24 -50.47
N GLU A 207 86.97 51.53 -51.53
CA GLU A 207 87.50 51.96 -52.82
C GLU A 207 88.29 53.28 -52.71
N ALA A 208 87.73 54.28 -52.02
CA ALA A 208 88.40 55.56 -51.77
C ALA A 208 89.68 55.39 -50.94
N LEU A 209 89.65 54.52 -49.92
CA LEU A 209 90.82 54.18 -49.12
C LEU A 209 91.90 53.51 -49.97
N HIS A 210 91.53 52.55 -50.83
CA HIS A 210 92.46 51.89 -51.74
C HIS A 210 93.07 52.89 -52.73
N ALA A 211 92.27 53.80 -53.29
CA ALA A 211 92.75 54.86 -54.16
C ALA A 211 93.73 55.81 -53.44
N ALA A 212 93.39 56.24 -52.20
CA ALA A 212 94.27 57.06 -51.39
C ALA A 212 95.57 56.33 -51.01
N GLN A 213 95.50 55.04 -50.68
CA GLN A 213 96.69 54.21 -50.42
C GLN A 213 97.58 54.09 -51.66
N SER A 214 97.01 53.90 -52.85
CA SER A 214 97.76 53.88 -54.11
C SER A 214 98.45 55.22 -54.36
N GLN A 215 97.76 56.35 -54.14
CA GLN A 215 98.37 57.68 -54.28
C GLN A 215 99.51 57.91 -53.28
N VAL A 216 99.36 57.47 -52.02
CA VAL A 216 100.43 57.54 -51.02
C VAL A 216 101.62 56.69 -51.45
N PHE A 217 101.37 55.49 -51.99
CA PHE A 217 102.43 54.63 -52.52
C PHE A 217 103.17 55.30 -53.68
N ASP A 218 102.45 55.88 -54.65
CA ASP A 218 103.04 56.61 -55.77
C ASP A 218 103.86 57.81 -55.28
N LEU A 219 103.34 58.59 -54.32
CA LEU A 219 104.06 59.70 -53.71
C LEU A 219 105.30 59.24 -52.95
N GLN A 220 105.24 58.12 -52.22
CA GLN A 220 106.39 57.52 -51.55
C GLN A 220 107.45 57.08 -52.56
N SER A 221 107.07 56.40 -53.65
CA SER A 221 107.98 56.01 -54.73
C SER A 221 108.64 57.22 -55.38
N ASN A 222 107.86 58.26 -55.70
CA ASN A 222 108.39 59.51 -56.25
C ASN A 222 109.35 60.21 -55.26
N LEU A 223 109.07 60.16 -53.95
CA LEU A 223 109.96 60.71 -52.92
C LEU A 223 111.25 59.89 -52.79
N GLU A 224 111.19 58.57 -52.94
CA GLU A 224 112.36 57.70 -52.99
C GLU A 224 113.18 57.93 -54.25
N GLU A 225 112.57 58.15 -55.42
CA GLU A 225 113.28 58.56 -56.65
C GLU A 225 113.97 59.93 -56.48
N VAL A 226 113.31 60.91 -55.86
CA VAL A 226 113.88 62.23 -55.57
C VAL A 226 114.99 62.17 -54.49
N LYS A 227 114.92 61.20 -53.57
CA LYS A 227 115.97 60.95 -52.56
C LYS A 227 117.13 60.11 -53.11
N ALA A 228 116.90 59.20 -54.05
CA ALA A 228 117.91 58.38 -54.71
C ALA A 228 118.62 59.13 -55.86
N GLY A 229 118.01 60.20 -56.38
CA GLY A 229 118.59 61.13 -57.36
C GLY A 229 119.37 62.31 -56.76
N LYS A 230 119.72 62.28 -55.47
CA LYS A 230 120.55 63.29 -54.79
C LYS A 230 121.82 62.68 -54.21
#